data_AF-A0A8S9MAJ2-F1
#
_entry.id   AF-A0A8S9MAJ2-F1
#
_cell.length_a   1.000
_cell.length_b   1.000
_cell.length_c   1.000
_cell.angle_alpha   90.00
_cell.angle_beta   90.00
_cell.angle_gamma   90.00
#
_symmetry.space_group_name_H-M   'P 1'
#
loop_
_entity.id
_entity.type
_entity.pdbx_description
1 polymer ?
#
loop_
_entity_poly.entity_id
_entity_poly.type
_entity_poly.pdbx_seq_one_letter_code
_entity_poly.pdbx_strand_id
1 'polypeptide(L)'
;MSMEGSSNGSLRLVLLHGNLDVWVKEAKNLPNMDRFRRYKKNSTSDPFVTVSIAGAKIGTTFVVDNDENPVWKQHFYVPVAHHAKVVKFVVKDSDRFGAKFIGNVGIPTEELCSGNTIEGLFPILDSSGKPCKKGAVLSLAIQYTPVEMMKFYQMGVGNECEGVPGTYFPLRKGGRVTLYQDAHVEDGTLPSVDLDGGMKYIHGKCWEDMADAIRQAKNLIYITGWSVYHPVRLVRRNNDPTNGTLGDLLKERSQEGVRVLLLVWDDPTSRSFLGYRTRGYMKTSDEETRHFFKNSSVQVIICPRSGGRGLHSFVKKTEVQTIYTHHQKTVIVDAEAAQGRRKIVAFVGGLDVCKGRFDTPKHPLFTTLKTLHKDDFYNNCFGIFGYRMSLWAEHLGSLEKGFEEPENMECVRRVRRLSELNWRQYAAEEVTEMTSHLLKYPVQVDRTGKVSSLPGCETFPGLGGSIIDTGFVIKENLTI
;
A
#
# COMPACT_ATOMS: atom_id res chain seq x y z
N MET A 1 -0.25 -16.56 -47.34
CA MET A 1 1.00 -15.88 -47.75
C MET A 1 2.07 -16.25 -46.74
N SER A 2 3.10 -16.93 -47.21
CA SER A 2 4.34 -17.24 -46.48
C SER A 2 5.03 -15.93 -46.06
N MET A 3 5.22 -15.72 -44.76
CA MET A 3 6.10 -14.67 -44.27
C MET A 3 7.50 -15.26 -44.07
N GLU A 4 8.28 -15.26 -45.15
CA GLU A 4 9.74 -15.20 -45.04
C GLU A 4 10.17 -13.74 -45.18
N GLY A 5 11.06 -13.31 -44.29
CA GLY A 5 11.83 -12.06 -44.43
C GLY A 5 11.15 -10.79 -43.92
N SER A 6 11.33 -10.49 -42.63
CA SER A 6 11.29 -9.11 -42.14
C SER A 6 12.50 -8.86 -41.23
N SER A 7 13.23 -7.83 -41.64
CA SER A 7 14.43 -7.20 -41.09
C SER A 7 14.71 -7.36 -39.60
N ASN A 8 16.00 -7.52 -39.31
CA ASN A 8 16.69 -7.39 -38.02
C ASN A 8 16.66 -5.92 -37.51
N GLY A 9 15.49 -5.30 -37.48
CA GLY A 9 15.26 -3.98 -36.91
C GLY A 9 15.07 -4.10 -35.41
N SER A 10 15.86 -3.38 -34.61
CA SER A 10 15.64 -3.27 -33.17
C SER A 10 14.21 -2.76 -32.93
N LEU A 11 13.34 -3.59 -32.33
CA LEU A 11 11.99 -3.19 -31.93
C LEU A 11 12.06 -1.86 -31.20
N ARG A 12 11.27 -0.87 -31.63
CA ARG A 12 11.31 0.46 -31.03
C ARG A 12 10.50 0.50 -29.74
N LEU A 13 10.99 1.31 -28.81
CA LEU A 13 10.36 1.51 -27.51
C LEU A 13 9.19 2.48 -27.68
N VAL A 14 7.99 2.07 -27.26
CA VAL A 14 6.77 2.88 -27.37
C VAL A 14 6.12 3.03 -26.00
N LEU A 15 5.60 4.22 -25.71
CA LEU A 15 4.70 4.45 -24.57
C LEU A 15 3.30 3.97 -24.94
N LEU A 16 2.83 2.92 -24.26
CA LEU A 16 1.41 2.57 -24.26
C LEU A 16 0.76 3.25 -23.05
N HIS A 17 0.10 4.38 -23.30
CA HIS A 17 -0.73 5.11 -22.33
C HIS A 17 -2.20 5.03 -22.75
N GLY A 18 -3.00 4.25 -22.03
CA GLY A 18 -4.38 3.92 -22.42
C GLY A 18 -4.79 2.56 -21.86
N ASN A 19 -5.58 1.80 -22.60
CA ASN A 19 -6.11 0.50 -22.14
C ASN A 19 -5.77 -0.61 -23.13
N LEU A 20 -5.40 -1.76 -22.59
CA LEU A 20 -5.30 -3.01 -23.34
C LEU A 20 -6.56 -3.84 -23.09
N ASP A 21 -7.25 -4.20 -24.16
CA ASP A 21 -8.28 -5.24 -24.18
C ASP A 21 -7.62 -6.56 -24.59
N VAL A 22 -7.57 -7.53 -23.68
CA VAL A 22 -6.80 -8.76 -23.83
C VAL A 22 -7.68 -9.98 -23.60
N TRP A 23 -7.74 -10.87 -24.57
CA TRP A 23 -8.35 -12.18 -24.47
C TRP A 23 -7.28 -13.27 -24.53
N VAL A 24 -7.18 -14.07 -23.47
CA VAL A 24 -6.39 -15.31 -23.47
C VAL A 24 -7.37 -16.47 -23.63
N LYS A 25 -7.39 -17.09 -24.82
CA LYS A 25 -8.45 -18.01 -25.21
C LYS A 25 -8.12 -19.46 -24.81
N GLU A 26 -7.10 -20.03 -25.42
CA GLU A 26 -6.69 -21.42 -25.22
C GLU A 26 -5.23 -21.63 -25.62
N ALA A 27 -4.61 -22.72 -25.17
CA ALA A 27 -3.35 -23.21 -25.72
C ALA A 27 -3.53 -24.65 -26.22
N LYS A 28 -2.66 -25.07 -27.14
CA LYS A 28 -2.66 -26.44 -27.69
C LYS A 28 -1.27 -27.03 -27.60
N ASN A 29 -1.20 -28.35 -27.39
CA ASN A 29 0.02 -29.16 -27.42
C ASN A 29 1.14 -28.67 -26.49
N LEU A 30 0.81 -28.21 -25.27
CA LEU A 30 1.82 -27.83 -24.29
C LEU A 30 2.73 -29.02 -23.92
N PRO A 31 4.00 -28.79 -23.56
CA PRO A 31 4.84 -29.85 -22.99
C PRO A 31 4.38 -30.20 -21.58
N ASN A 32 4.50 -31.47 -21.20
CA ASN A 32 4.26 -31.92 -19.83
C ASN A 32 5.48 -31.58 -18.95
N MET A 33 5.27 -30.74 -17.92
CA MET A 33 6.30 -30.24 -17.02
C MET A 33 6.35 -30.95 -15.66
N ASP A 34 5.41 -31.89 -15.41
CA ASP A 34 5.33 -32.65 -14.17
C ASP A 34 6.41 -33.74 -14.11
N ARG A 35 7.35 -33.57 -13.16
CA ARG A 35 8.46 -34.52 -12.99
C ARG A 35 8.11 -35.73 -12.10
N PHE A 36 7.02 -35.68 -11.33
CA PHE A 36 6.67 -36.73 -10.36
C PHE A 36 5.74 -37.81 -10.94
N ARG A 37 6.20 -38.46 -12.02
CA ARG A 37 5.55 -39.64 -12.63
C ARG A 37 5.36 -40.84 -11.68
N ARG A 38 6.01 -40.88 -10.51
CA ARG A 38 6.04 -42.06 -9.62
C ARG A 38 4.80 -42.26 -8.74
N TYR A 39 3.95 -41.25 -8.52
CA TYR A 39 2.86 -41.35 -7.53
C TYR A 39 1.44 -41.11 -8.08
N LYS A 40 1.29 -40.56 -9.30
CA LYS A 40 0.01 -40.47 -10.00
C LYS A 40 0.20 -40.88 -11.46
N LYS A 41 -0.38 -42.02 -11.86
CA LYS A 41 -0.57 -42.34 -13.27
C LYS A 41 -1.48 -41.23 -13.86
N ASN A 42 -0.99 -40.52 -14.88
CA ASN A 42 -1.70 -39.49 -15.66
C ASN A 42 -1.69 -38.03 -15.13
N SER A 43 -0.67 -37.61 -14.38
CA SER A 43 -0.46 -36.17 -14.12
C SER A 43 0.11 -35.47 -15.37
N THR A 44 -0.49 -34.36 -15.77
CA THR A 44 0.04 -33.46 -16.81
C THR A 44 0.11 -32.04 -16.26
N SER A 45 0.73 -31.13 -17.02
CA SER A 45 0.87 -29.74 -16.58
C SER A 45 -0.44 -29.09 -16.13
N ASP A 46 -0.30 -28.17 -15.19
CA ASP A 46 -1.34 -27.30 -14.64
C ASP A 46 -1.16 -25.87 -15.19
N PRO A 47 -1.48 -25.61 -16.47
CA PRO A 47 -1.05 -24.38 -17.13
C PRO A 47 -1.85 -23.14 -16.77
N PHE A 48 -1.16 -22.01 -16.78
CA PHE A 48 -1.72 -20.67 -16.74
C PHE A 48 -0.85 -19.68 -17.50
N VAL A 49 -1.39 -18.51 -17.84
CA VAL A 49 -0.71 -17.46 -18.58
C VAL A 49 -0.61 -16.20 -17.73
N THR A 50 0.57 -15.59 -17.69
CA THR A 50 0.76 -14.24 -17.16
C THR A 50 0.99 -13.27 -18.30
N VAL A 51 0.22 -12.20 -18.36
CA VAL A 51 0.40 -11.09 -19.31
C VAL A 51 1.24 -10.01 -18.64
N SER A 52 2.27 -9.53 -19.33
CA SER A 52 3.20 -8.54 -18.79
C SER A 52 3.68 -7.54 -19.83
N ILE A 53 3.95 -6.31 -19.39
CA ILE A 53 4.47 -5.21 -20.19
C ILE A 53 5.58 -4.54 -19.37
N ALA A 54 6.75 -4.32 -19.97
CA ALA A 54 7.91 -3.74 -19.27
C ALA A 54 8.27 -4.42 -17.93
N GLY A 55 8.04 -5.74 -17.80
CA GLY A 55 8.25 -6.50 -16.56
C GLY A 55 7.10 -6.40 -15.55
N ALA A 56 6.20 -5.42 -15.69
CA ALA A 56 4.98 -5.32 -14.88
C ALA A 56 3.97 -6.37 -15.32
N LYS A 57 3.39 -7.10 -14.37
CA LYS A 57 2.36 -8.09 -14.63
C LYS A 57 0.99 -7.42 -14.63
N ILE A 58 0.29 -7.49 -15.76
CA ILE A 58 -1.00 -6.82 -15.98
C ILE A 58 -2.19 -7.78 -16.01
N GLY A 59 -1.94 -9.09 -16.13
CA GLY A 59 -3.01 -10.10 -16.11
C GLY A 59 -2.47 -11.47 -15.73
N THR A 60 -3.33 -12.32 -15.16
CA THR A 60 -3.03 -13.73 -14.89
C THR A 60 -4.29 -14.55 -15.05
N THR A 61 -4.24 -15.59 -15.85
CA THR A 61 -5.36 -16.52 -16.01
C THR A 61 -5.53 -17.40 -14.78
N PHE A 62 -6.66 -18.09 -14.69
CA PHE A 62 -6.80 -19.23 -13.80
C PHE A 62 -5.79 -20.33 -14.20
N VAL A 63 -5.46 -21.15 -13.21
CA VAL A 63 -4.76 -22.42 -13.43
C VAL A 63 -5.80 -23.42 -13.90
N VAL A 64 -5.50 -24.12 -15.00
CA VAL A 64 -6.29 -25.27 -15.47
C VAL A 64 -5.52 -26.51 -15.07
N ASP A 65 -6.14 -27.39 -14.28
CA ASP A 65 -5.45 -28.56 -13.74
C ASP A 65 -5.34 -29.68 -14.80
N ASN A 66 -4.16 -30.27 -14.94
CA ASN A 66 -3.88 -31.48 -15.73
C ASN A 66 -4.41 -31.43 -17.17
N ASP A 67 -4.06 -30.38 -17.91
CA ASP A 67 -4.46 -30.24 -19.31
C ASP A 67 -3.35 -29.62 -20.19
N GLU A 68 -2.86 -30.36 -21.18
CA GLU A 68 -1.91 -29.85 -22.18
C GLU A 68 -2.58 -28.98 -23.28
N ASN A 69 -3.92 -28.91 -23.29
CA ASN A 69 -4.73 -28.12 -24.21
C ASN A 69 -5.74 -27.22 -23.47
N PRO A 70 -5.28 -26.39 -22.52
CA PRO A 70 -6.16 -25.64 -21.63
C PRO A 70 -7.00 -24.61 -22.37
N VAL A 71 -8.24 -24.43 -21.92
CA VAL A 71 -9.17 -23.40 -22.38
C VAL A 71 -9.47 -22.45 -21.22
N TRP A 72 -8.96 -21.21 -21.29
CA TRP A 72 -9.19 -20.20 -20.25
C TRP A 72 -10.36 -19.28 -20.59
N LYS A 73 -10.45 -18.82 -21.85
CA LYS A 73 -11.43 -17.80 -22.30
C LYS A 73 -11.55 -16.62 -21.33
N GLN A 74 -10.41 -16.12 -20.86
CA GLN A 74 -10.36 -15.03 -19.90
C GLN A 74 -10.05 -13.70 -20.56
N HIS A 75 -10.81 -12.70 -20.12
CA HIS A 75 -10.73 -11.31 -20.58
C HIS A 75 -10.08 -10.44 -19.51
N PHE A 76 -9.19 -9.56 -19.94
CA PHE A 76 -8.59 -8.52 -19.13
C PHE A 76 -8.72 -7.19 -19.85
N TYR A 77 -9.30 -6.20 -19.18
CA TYR A 77 -9.34 -4.83 -19.65
C TYR A 77 -8.53 -3.96 -18.69
N VAL A 78 -7.31 -3.58 -19.08
CA VAL A 78 -6.29 -3.10 -18.13
C VAL A 78 -5.71 -1.76 -18.57
N PRO A 79 -5.71 -0.73 -17.70
CA PRO A 79 -5.01 0.51 -17.98
C PRO A 79 -3.49 0.27 -17.97
N VAL A 80 -2.79 0.87 -18.93
CA VAL A 80 -1.34 0.82 -19.09
C VAL A 80 -0.78 2.22 -19.26
N ALA A 81 0.41 2.45 -18.71
CA ALA A 81 1.21 3.66 -18.87
C ALA A 81 2.70 3.28 -18.89
N HIS A 82 3.10 2.43 -19.84
CA HIS A 82 4.42 1.77 -19.83
C HIS A 82 5.18 2.00 -21.14
N HIS A 83 6.49 2.24 -21.02
CA HIS A 83 7.41 2.15 -22.16
C HIS A 83 7.78 0.69 -22.38
N ALA A 84 7.38 0.12 -23.52
CA ALA A 84 7.68 -1.25 -23.85
C ALA A 84 7.89 -1.45 -25.36
N LYS A 85 8.68 -2.47 -25.69
CA LYS A 85 8.87 -2.99 -27.05
C LYS A 85 7.89 -4.12 -27.37
N VAL A 86 7.42 -4.82 -26.34
CA VAL A 86 6.63 -6.05 -26.48
C VAL A 86 5.70 -6.22 -25.27
N VAL A 87 4.48 -6.68 -25.53
CA VAL A 87 3.59 -7.27 -24.52
C VAL A 87 3.83 -8.78 -24.52
N LYS A 88 4.22 -9.34 -23.37
CA LYS A 88 4.59 -10.75 -23.22
C LYS A 88 3.49 -11.55 -22.55
N PHE A 89 3.09 -12.63 -23.20
CA PHE A 89 2.23 -13.68 -22.67
C PHE A 89 3.10 -14.86 -22.27
N VAL A 90 3.32 -15.06 -20.98
CA VAL A 90 4.20 -16.12 -20.47
C VAL A 90 3.35 -17.28 -19.98
N VAL A 91 3.48 -18.42 -20.66
CA VAL A 91 2.82 -19.68 -20.30
C VAL A 91 3.66 -20.39 -19.24
N LYS A 92 3.01 -20.80 -18.16
CA LYS A 92 3.65 -21.41 -16.99
C LYS A 92 2.85 -22.60 -16.52
N ASP A 93 3.54 -23.49 -15.82
CA ASP A 93 3.01 -24.65 -15.14
C ASP A 93 2.97 -24.40 -13.63
N SER A 94 1.84 -24.63 -12.97
CA SER A 94 1.63 -24.29 -11.55
C SER A 94 1.87 -25.47 -10.61
N ASP A 95 3.10 -25.62 -10.15
CA ASP A 95 3.46 -26.66 -9.18
C ASP A 95 3.36 -26.22 -7.71
N ARG A 96 3.27 -27.20 -6.81
CA ARG A 96 3.27 -26.99 -5.33
C ARG A 96 4.51 -26.22 -4.84
N PHE A 97 5.64 -26.36 -5.53
CA PHE A 97 6.92 -25.74 -5.20
C PHE A 97 7.19 -24.43 -5.97
N GLY A 98 6.23 -23.95 -6.76
CA GLY A 98 6.36 -22.72 -7.53
C GLY A 98 6.12 -22.93 -9.02
N ALA A 99 5.86 -21.83 -9.73
CA ALA A 99 5.52 -21.91 -11.14
C ALA A 99 6.76 -22.13 -12.02
N LYS A 100 6.70 -23.08 -12.95
CA LYS A 100 7.75 -23.32 -13.95
C LYS A 100 7.41 -22.65 -15.27
N PHE A 101 8.43 -22.15 -15.97
CA PHE A 101 8.27 -21.56 -17.29
C PHE A 101 8.10 -22.64 -18.36
N ILE A 102 7.09 -22.51 -19.22
CA ILE A 102 6.90 -23.35 -20.42
C ILE A 102 7.42 -22.62 -21.66
N GLY A 103 7.00 -21.37 -21.83
CA GLY A 103 7.32 -20.58 -23.01
C GLY A 103 6.59 -19.24 -22.99
N ASN A 104 6.77 -18.45 -24.04
CA ASN A 104 6.11 -17.16 -24.17
C ASN A 104 5.73 -16.81 -25.61
N VAL A 105 4.77 -15.91 -25.74
CA VAL A 105 4.41 -15.20 -26.97
C VAL A 105 4.63 -13.71 -26.72
N GLY A 106 5.29 -13.04 -27.67
CA GLY A 106 5.49 -11.59 -27.63
C GLY A 106 4.73 -10.90 -28.75
N ILE A 107 3.92 -9.89 -28.41
CA ILE A 107 3.26 -9.01 -29.38
C ILE A 107 4.00 -7.67 -29.38
N PRO A 108 4.63 -7.25 -30.50
CA PRO A 108 5.28 -5.95 -30.61
C PRO A 108 4.33 -4.80 -30.30
N THR A 109 4.77 -3.85 -29.49
CA THR A 109 3.92 -2.71 -29.10
C THR A 109 3.64 -1.76 -30.25
N GLU A 110 4.53 -1.70 -31.24
CA GLU A 110 4.35 -0.89 -32.45
C GLU A 110 3.15 -1.33 -33.28
N GLU A 111 2.88 -2.64 -33.36
CA GLU A 111 1.72 -3.18 -34.08
C GLU A 111 0.40 -2.79 -33.39
N LEU A 112 0.41 -2.74 -32.05
CA LEU A 112 -0.74 -2.33 -31.25
C LEU A 112 -1.13 -0.87 -31.46
N CYS A 113 -0.17 0.00 -31.77
CA CYS A 113 -0.43 1.42 -32.01
C CYS A 113 -1.31 1.70 -33.23
N SER A 114 -1.51 0.72 -34.12
CA SER A 114 -2.48 0.84 -35.21
C SER A 114 -3.93 0.90 -34.72
N GLY A 115 -4.20 0.50 -33.47
CA GLY A 115 -5.55 0.42 -32.89
C GLY A 115 -6.36 -0.79 -33.37
N ASN A 116 -5.86 -1.56 -34.32
CA ASN A 116 -6.50 -2.79 -34.81
C ASN A 116 -6.39 -3.91 -33.76
N THR A 117 -7.38 -4.80 -33.75
CA THR A 117 -7.29 -6.03 -32.95
C THR A 117 -6.30 -7.00 -33.60
N ILE A 118 -5.28 -7.39 -32.85
CA ILE A 118 -4.36 -8.47 -33.21
C ILE A 118 -4.93 -9.77 -32.63
N GLU A 119 -5.35 -10.69 -33.49
CA GLU A 119 -5.96 -11.95 -33.09
C GLU A 119 -5.38 -13.12 -33.90
N GLY A 120 -5.09 -14.24 -33.23
CA GLY A 120 -4.63 -15.43 -33.94
C GLY A 120 -4.12 -16.55 -33.04
N LEU A 121 -3.42 -17.48 -33.70
CA LEU A 121 -2.68 -18.58 -33.08
C LEU A 121 -1.18 -18.29 -33.19
N PHE A 122 -0.51 -18.17 -32.05
CA PHE A 122 0.89 -17.78 -31.98
C PHE A 122 1.74 -18.93 -31.47
N PRO A 123 2.88 -19.25 -32.12
CA PRO A 123 3.82 -20.24 -31.62
C PRO A 123 4.35 -19.86 -30.24
N ILE A 124 4.37 -20.82 -29.32
CA ILE A 124 4.92 -20.61 -27.98
C ILE A 124 6.43 -20.84 -28.04
N LEU A 125 7.21 -19.81 -27.68
CA LEU A 125 8.67 -19.84 -27.77
C LEU A 125 9.33 -20.10 -26.42
N ASP A 126 10.37 -20.93 -26.41
CA ASP A 126 11.23 -21.17 -25.26
C ASP A 126 12.21 -20.00 -25.00
N SER A 127 13.12 -20.17 -24.03
CA SER A 127 14.13 -19.15 -23.70
C SER A 127 15.16 -18.92 -24.80
N SER A 128 15.30 -19.83 -25.77
CA SER A 128 16.18 -19.71 -26.93
C SER A 128 15.50 -19.04 -28.13
N GLY A 129 14.21 -18.73 -28.02
CA GLY A 129 13.41 -18.17 -29.12
C GLY A 129 12.92 -19.22 -30.12
N LYS A 130 13.04 -20.51 -29.80
CA LYS A 130 12.54 -21.62 -30.64
C LYS A 130 11.19 -22.12 -30.14
N PRO A 131 10.36 -22.75 -30.99
CA PRO A 131 9.11 -23.35 -30.53
C PRO A 131 9.35 -24.36 -29.40
N CYS A 132 8.64 -24.23 -28.27
CA CYS A 132 8.87 -25.04 -27.07
C CYS A 132 8.51 -26.53 -27.26
N LYS A 133 7.55 -26.81 -28.15
CA LYS A 133 7.15 -28.15 -28.61
C LYS A 133 6.50 -28.00 -29.99
N LYS A 134 6.68 -28.99 -30.86
CA LYS A 134 6.06 -28.97 -32.20
C LYS A 134 4.54 -28.88 -32.07
N GLY A 135 3.94 -27.88 -32.70
CA GLY A 135 2.50 -27.62 -32.67
C GLY A 135 2.00 -26.91 -31.40
N ALA A 136 2.90 -26.48 -30.50
CA ALA A 136 2.53 -25.72 -29.31
C ALA A 136 2.20 -24.27 -29.67
N VAL A 137 0.94 -23.88 -29.46
CA VAL A 137 0.42 -22.55 -29.84
C VAL A 137 -0.47 -21.98 -28.74
N LEU A 138 -0.52 -20.65 -28.66
CA LEU A 138 -1.41 -19.88 -27.81
C LEU A 138 -2.39 -19.09 -28.69
N SER A 139 -3.69 -19.26 -28.44
CA SER A 139 -4.74 -18.45 -29.05
C SER A 139 -5.04 -17.24 -28.17
N LEU A 140 -4.91 -16.05 -28.74
CA LEU A 140 -5.18 -14.80 -28.04
C LEU A 140 -5.72 -13.72 -28.99
N ALA A 141 -6.35 -12.71 -28.40
CA ALA A 141 -6.64 -11.44 -29.06
C ALA A 141 -6.20 -10.28 -28.17
N ILE A 142 -5.67 -9.22 -28.76
CA ILE A 142 -5.25 -8.01 -28.05
C ILE A 142 -5.53 -6.77 -28.89
N GLN A 143 -6.06 -5.73 -28.25
CA GLN A 143 -6.26 -4.42 -28.85
C GLN A 143 -5.79 -3.34 -27.88
N TYR A 144 -5.18 -2.28 -28.40
CA TYR A 144 -4.80 -1.10 -27.63
C TYR A 144 -5.71 0.06 -28.00
N THR A 145 -6.26 0.72 -26.98
CA THR A 145 -6.97 1.99 -27.11
C THR A 145 -6.15 3.07 -26.39
N PRO A 146 -5.63 4.08 -27.08
CA PRO A 146 -4.88 5.15 -26.44
C PRO A 146 -5.81 6.04 -25.60
N VAL A 147 -5.28 6.65 -24.53
CA VAL A 147 -6.07 7.41 -23.55
C VAL A 147 -6.84 8.57 -24.19
N GLU A 148 -6.28 9.16 -25.24
CA GLU A 148 -6.86 10.29 -25.98
C GLU A 148 -8.16 9.90 -26.70
N MET A 149 -8.36 8.62 -27.00
CA MET A 149 -9.59 8.12 -27.64
C MET A 149 -10.71 7.85 -26.61
N MET A 150 -10.43 8.00 -25.31
CA MET A 150 -11.38 7.72 -24.25
C MET A 150 -12.17 8.97 -23.88
N LYS A 151 -13.50 8.90 -24.05
CA LYS A 151 -14.42 10.04 -23.80
C LYS A 151 -14.28 10.66 -22.41
N PHE A 152 -14.11 9.83 -21.37
CA PHE A 152 -13.99 10.31 -19.98
C PHE A 152 -12.73 11.16 -19.74
N TYR A 153 -11.67 10.94 -20.52
CA TYR A 153 -10.42 11.69 -20.37
C TYR A 153 -10.55 13.12 -20.92
N GLN A 154 -11.29 13.29 -22.02
CA GLN A 154 -11.44 14.59 -22.67
C GLN A 154 -12.43 15.52 -21.94
N MET A 155 -13.49 14.97 -21.34
CA MET A 155 -14.65 15.76 -20.90
C MET A 155 -14.85 15.78 -19.37
N GLY A 156 -13.97 15.13 -18.61
CA GLY A 156 -14.18 14.92 -17.18
C GLY A 156 -15.46 14.12 -16.92
N VAL A 157 -16.20 14.49 -15.86
CA VAL A 157 -17.42 13.78 -15.46
C VAL A 157 -18.59 14.02 -16.44
N GLY A 158 -18.59 15.13 -17.19
CA GLY A 158 -19.64 15.46 -18.16
C GLY A 158 -21.07 15.48 -17.60
N ASN A 159 -22.08 15.61 -18.49
CA ASN A 159 -23.50 15.56 -18.10
C ASN A 159 -24.05 14.12 -18.05
N GLU A 160 -23.40 13.17 -18.72
CA GLU A 160 -23.81 11.77 -18.85
C GLU A 160 -22.79 10.82 -18.20
N CYS A 161 -22.54 11.00 -16.91
CA CYS A 161 -21.67 10.08 -16.17
C CYS A 161 -22.39 8.76 -15.88
N GLU A 162 -21.88 7.66 -16.43
CA GLU A 162 -22.31 6.28 -16.15
C GLU A 162 -21.54 5.63 -14.98
N GLY A 163 -20.53 6.32 -14.45
CA GLY A 163 -19.62 5.83 -13.41
C GLY A 163 -18.39 5.13 -13.98
N VAL A 164 -17.57 4.57 -13.08
CA VAL A 164 -16.37 3.83 -13.47
C VAL A 164 -16.79 2.44 -13.98
N PRO A 165 -16.49 2.10 -15.25
CA PRO A 165 -16.87 0.81 -15.83
C PRO A 165 -16.11 -0.35 -15.19
N GLY A 166 -16.65 -1.57 -15.30
CA GLY A 166 -15.97 -2.79 -14.82
C GLY A 166 -15.86 -2.90 -13.28
N THR A 167 -16.61 -2.08 -12.54
CA THR A 167 -16.63 -2.12 -11.07
C THR A 167 -17.76 -3.02 -10.56
N TYR A 168 -17.56 -3.65 -9.40
CA TYR A 168 -18.56 -4.55 -8.80
C TYR A 168 -19.85 -3.82 -8.42
N PHE A 169 -19.74 -2.57 -7.96
CA PHE A 169 -20.88 -1.72 -7.65
C PHE A 169 -21.05 -0.65 -8.71
N PRO A 170 -22.21 -0.59 -9.40
CA PRO A 170 -22.47 0.45 -10.39
C PRO A 170 -22.71 1.80 -9.72
N LEU A 171 -22.63 2.88 -10.51
CA LEU A 171 -23.00 4.22 -10.07
C LEU A 171 -24.43 4.25 -9.52
N ARG A 172 -24.62 4.89 -8.37
CA ARG A 172 -25.94 5.15 -7.77
C ARG A 172 -26.21 6.65 -7.80
N LYS A 173 -27.39 7.04 -8.29
CA LYS A 173 -27.83 8.44 -8.35
C LYS A 173 -28.81 8.73 -7.20
N GLY A 174 -28.95 10.00 -6.83
CA GLY A 174 -29.85 10.45 -5.75
C GLY A 174 -29.33 10.22 -4.34
N GLY A 175 -28.06 9.84 -4.17
CA GLY A 175 -27.41 9.76 -2.87
C GLY A 175 -27.00 11.13 -2.34
N ARG A 176 -26.83 11.24 -1.02
CA ARG A 176 -26.21 12.40 -0.37
C ARG A 176 -24.92 11.95 0.28
N VAL A 177 -23.83 12.66 0.00
CA VAL A 177 -22.51 12.44 0.62
C VAL A 177 -22.20 13.64 1.49
N THR A 178 -21.85 13.37 2.75
CA THR A 178 -21.27 14.36 3.65
C THR A 178 -19.76 14.14 3.67
N LEU A 179 -18.99 15.19 3.40
CA LEU A 179 -17.53 15.14 3.46
C LEU A 179 -17.07 15.57 4.85
N TYR A 180 -16.16 14.79 5.42
CA TYR A 180 -15.61 15.03 6.75
C TYR A 180 -14.13 15.38 6.65
N GLN A 181 -13.75 16.50 7.25
CA GLN A 181 -12.38 16.88 7.51
C GLN A 181 -12.08 16.55 8.98
N ASP A 182 -11.10 15.67 9.20
CA ASP A 182 -10.77 15.12 10.53
C ASP A 182 -11.96 14.43 11.22
N ALA A 183 -11.78 14.08 12.50
CA ALA A 183 -12.86 13.49 13.30
C ALA A 183 -13.91 14.53 13.72
N HIS A 184 -13.50 15.78 13.87
CA HIS A 184 -14.35 16.87 14.35
C HIS A 184 -13.87 18.23 13.83
N VAL A 185 -14.81 19.06 13.39
CA VAL A 185 -14.54 20.44 12.99
C VAL A 185 -15.24 21.41 13.92
N GLU A 186 -14.44 22.37 14.36
CA GLU A 186 -14.79 23.62 15.03
C GLU A 186 -15.84 24.49 14.32
N ASP A 187 -17.08 24.69 14.78
CA ASP A 187 -17.94 25.74 14.20
C ASP A 187 -17.22 27.11 14.22
N GLY A 188 -17.20 27.79 13.08
CA GLY A 188 -16.52 29.09 12.92
C GLY A 188 -15.00 29.06 12.96
N THR A 189 -14.35 27.90 13.04
CA THR A 189 -12.88 27.81 13.05
C THR A 189 -12.24 27.79 11.67
N LEU A 190 -13.01 27.43 10.65
CA LEU A 190 -12.59 27.42 9.25
C LEU A 190 -13.26 28.58 8.49
N PRO A 191 -12.59 29.11 7.45
CA PRO A 191 -13.14 30.19 6.65
C PRO A 191 -14.45 29.77 5.96
N SER A 192 -15.35 30.73 5.81
CA SER A 192 -16.60 30.52 5.07
C SER A 192 -16.29 30.29 3.58
N VAL A 193 -16.89 29.26 3.00
CA VAL A 193 -16.78 28.95 1.57
C VAL A 193 -18.15 29.13 0.91
N ASP A 194 -18.22 30.02 -0.07
CA ASP A 194 -19.41 30.23 -0.91
C ASP A 194 -19.58 29.09 -1.92
N LEU A 195 -20.80 28.61 -2.05
CA LEU A 195 -21.22 27.60 -3.01
C LEU A 195 -22.23 28.19 -3.99
N ASP A 196 -22.49 27.46 -5.07
CA ASP A 196 -23.50 27.85 -6.04
C ASP A 196 -24.89 28.00 -5.41
N GLY A 197 -25.74 28.85 -6.01
CA GLY A 197 -27.06 29.17 -5.46
C GLY A 197 -27.04 29.99 -4.15
N GLY A 198 -25.92 30.64 -3.82
CA GLY A 198 -25.79 31.48 -2.63
C GLY A 198 -25.70 30.71 -1.31
N MET A 199 -25.44 29.41 -1.37
CA MET A 199 -25.28 28.56 -0.18
C MET A 199 -23.88 28.73 0.42
N LYS A 200 -23.76 28.45 1.72
CA LYS A 200 -22.47 28.35 2.41
C LYS A 200 -22.11 26.89 2.68
N TYR A 201 -20.84 26.54 2.52
CA TYR A 201 -20.35 25.22 2.90
C TYR A 201 -20.44 25.03 4.42
N ILE A 202 -20.99 23.89 4.84
CA ILE A 202 -21.10 23.51 6.25
C ILE A 202 -20.18 22.31 6.48
N HIS A 203 -19.21 22.45 7.39
CA HIS A 203 -18.30 21.38 7.73
C HIS A 203 -19.02 20.32 8.58
N GLY A 204 -18.96 19.05 8.15
CA GLY A 204 -19.50 17.93 8.92
C GLY A 204 -18.64 17.60 10.14
N LYS A 205 -19.27 17.03 11.18
CA LYS A 205 -18.60 16.61 12.43
C LYS A 205 -18.60 15.09 12.53
N CYS A 206 -17.62 14.43 11.89
CA CYS A 206 -17.66 12.99 11.61
C CYS A 206 -18.04 12.12 12.80
N TRP A 207 -17.35 12.27 13.94
CA TRP A 207 -17.57 11.42 15.10
C TRP A 207 -18.87 11.77 15.84
N GLU A 208 -19.32 13.03 15.81
CA GLU A 208 -20.61 13.44 16.37
C GLU A 208 -21.77 12.88 15.55
N ASP A 209 -21.74 13.07 14.23
CA ASP A 209 -22.72 12.51 13.30
C ASP A 209 -22.79 10.98 13.42
N MET A 210 -21.64 10.32 13.58
CA MET A 210 -21.56 8.87 13.80
C MET A 210 -22.17 8.46 15.15
N ALA A 211 -21.88 9.18 16.23
CA ALA A 211 -22.46 8.92 17.54
C ALA A 211 -23.99 9.04 17.50
N ASP A 212 -24.50 10.10 16.88
CA ASP A 212 -25.94 10.34 16.75
C ASP A 212 -26.62 9.29 15.88
N ALA A 213 -25.98 8.89 14.78
CA ALA A 213 -26.50 7.83 13.92
C ALA A 213 -26.56 6.47 14.65
N ILE A 214 -25.56 6.14 15.48
CA ILE A 214 -25.57 4.93 16.33
C ILE A 214 -26.68 5.02 17.39
N ARG A 215 -26.81 6.16 18.08
CA ARG A 215 -27.85 6.38 19.11
C ARG A 215 -29.26 6.21 18.55
N GLN A 216 -29.49 6.69 17.33
CA GLN A 216 -30.81 6.66 16.69
C GLN A 216 -31.11 5.34 15.96
N ALA A 217 -30.15 4.42 15.85
CA ALA A 217 -30.32 3.15 15.14
C ALA A 217 -31.35 2.26 15.85
N LYS A 218 -32.27 1.66 15.10
CA LYS A 218 -33.35 0.83 15.66
C LYS A 218 -33.24 -0.64 15.28
N ASN A 219 -32.47 -0.98 14.25
CA ASN A 219 -32.43 -2.34 13.71
C ASN A 219 -31.02 -2.90 13.64
N LEU A 220 -30.05 -2.13 13.14
CA LEU A 220 -28.70 -2.60 12.88
C LEU A 220 -27.62 -1.54 13.10
N ILE A 221 -26.48 -2.00 13.61
CA ILE A 221 -25.22 -1.28 13.66
C ILE A 221 -24.11 -2.26 13.26
N TYR A 222 -23.54 -2.08 12.08
CA TYR A 222 -22.42 -2.91 11.59
C TYR A 222 -21.16 -2.07 11.49
N ILE A 223 -20.06 -2.57 12.05
CA ILE A 223 -18.78 -1.86 12.06
C ILE A 223 -17.69 -2.78 11.50
N THR A 224 -16.93 -2.27 10.53
CA THR A 224 -15.67 -2.89 10.10
C THR A 224 -14.52 -1.95 10.44
N GLY A 225 -13.42 -2.47 10.97
CA GLY A 225 -12.25 -1.66 11.27
C GLY A 225 -10.96 -2.46 11.14
N TRP A 226 -9.90 -1.77 10.70
CA TRP A 226 -8.54 -2.29 10.90
C TRP A 226 -8.22 -2.34 12.40
N SER A 227 -8.74 -1.37 13.16
CA SER A 227 -8.76 -1.39 14.62
C SER A 227 -10.04 -0.74 15.13
N VAL A 228 -10.62 -1.30 16.18
CA VAL A 228 -11.74 -0.71 16.93
C VAL A 228 -11.34 -0.71 18.40
N TYR A 229 -11.43 0.43 19.06
CA TYR A 229 -11.05 0.55 20.47
C TYR A 229 -12.27 1.01 21.27
N HIS A 230 -12.88 0.07 22.00
CA HIS A 230 -14.14 0.31 22.71
C HIS A 230 -14.12 1.52 23.68
N PRO A 231 -13.01 1.91 24.34
CA PRO A 231 -12.99 3.06 25.25
C PRO A 231 -13.02 4.43 24.55
N VAL A 232 -12.89 4.51 23.21
CA VAL A 232 -12.93 5.82 22.55
C VAL A 232 -14.24 6.53 22.81
N ARG A 233 -14.15 7.85 22.98
CA ARG A 233 -15.30 8.74 23.05
C ARG A 233 -15.46 9.45 21.73
N LEU A 234 -16.63 9.26 21.11
CA LEU A 234 -16.99 9.90 19.85
C LEU A 234 -17.25 11.40 20.02
N VAL A 235 -17.95 11.77 21.10
CA VAL A 235 -18.23 13.16 21.48
C VAL A 235 -17.39 13.51 22.71
N ARG A 236 -16.61 14.60 22.65
CA ARG A 236 -15.61 14.95 23.68
C ARG A 236 -15.77 16.31 24.32
N ARG A 237 -16.80 17.06 23.94
CA ARG A 237 -17.10 18.39 24.50
C ARG A 237 -18.13 18.26 25.62
N ASN A 238 -18.21 19.29 26.46
CA ASN A 238 -19.04 19.37 27.67
C ASN A 238 -20.57 19.32 27.44
N ASN A 239 -21.02 18.95 26.23
CA ASN A 239 -22.42 18.81 25.85
C ASN A 239 -22.78 17.37 25.44
N ASP A 240 -21.93 16.38 25.70
CA ASP A 240 -22.30 14.97 25.47
C ASP A 240 -23.34 14.51 26.52
N PRO A 241 -24.60 14.23 26.13
CA PRO A 241 -25.64 13.80 27.06
C PRO A 241 -25.36 12.42 27.69
N THR A 242 -24.43 11.65 27.11
CA THR A 242 -24.13 10.27 27.54
C THR A 242 -22.81 10.12 28.30
N ASN A 243 -21.86 11.03 28.09
CA ASN A 243 -20.46 10.95 28.58
C ASN A 243 -19.81 9.56 28.38
N GLY A 244 -20.31 8.77 27.43
CA GLY A 244 -20.08 7.34 27.32
C GLY A 244 -18.99 6.97 26.30
N THR A 245 -18.43 5.77 26.46
CA THR A 245 -17.51 5.21 25.47
C THR A 245 -18.29 4.61 24.29
N LEU A 246 -17.62 4.40 23.15
CA LEU A 246 -18.17 3.63 22.02
C LEU A 246 -18.69 2.26 22.49
N GLY A 247 -17.92 1.59 23.36
CA GLY A 247 -18.26 0.29 23.89
C GLY A 247 -19.59 0.28 24.63
N ASP A 248 -19.79 1.26 25.51
CA ASP A 248 -21.01 1.38 26.32
C ASP A 248 -22.21 1.70 25.44
N LEU A 249 -22.05 2.66 24.51
CA LEU A 249 -23.09 3.01 23.53
C LEU A 249 -23.54 1.78 22.72
N LEU A 250 -22.60 0.96 22.25
CA LEU A 250 -22.94 -0.25 21.48
C LEU A 250 -23.63 -1.32 22.34
N LYS A 251 -23.24 -1.47 23.61
CA LYS A 251 -23.92 -2.38 24.54
C LYS A 251 -25.34 -1.92 24.82
N GLU A 252 -25.55 -0.64 25.08
CA GLU A 252 -26.85 -0.02 25.31
C GLU A 252 -27.79 -0.27 24.13
N ARG A 253 -27.38 0.09 22.91
CA ARG A 253 -28.19 -0.16 21.70
C ARG A 253 -28.51 -1.66 21.53
N SER A 254 -27.54 -2.52 21.83
CA SER A 254 -27.75 -3.96 21.73
C SER A 254 -28.73 -4.51 22.77
N GLN A 255 -28.76 -3.96 23.99
CA GLN A 255 -29.73 -4.30 25.03
C GLN A 255 -31.15 -3.84 24.67
N GLU A 256 -31.28 -2.76 23.91
CA GLU A 256 -32.56 -2.32 23.33
C GLU A 256 -33.02 -3.17 22.13
N GLY A 257 -32.28 -4.21 21.76
CA GLY A 257 -32.64 -5.14 20.68
C GLY A 257 -32.07 -4.78 19.31
N VAL A 258 -31.23 -3.75 19.19
CA VAL A 258 -30.52 -3.43 17.95
C VAL A 258 -29.46 -4.50 17.66
N ARG A 259 -29.39 -4.98 16.42
CA ARG A 259 -28.34 -5.94 16.03
C ARG A 259 -27.00 -5.24 15.86
N VAL A 260 -26.05 -5.53 16.73
CA VAL A 260 -24.70 -4.93 16.68
C VAL A 260 -23.66 -5.97 16.29
N LEU A 261 -23.02 -5.80 15.12
CA LEU A 261 -22.02 -6.71 14.58
C LEU A 261 -20.71 -5.98 14.28
N LEU A 262 -19.59 -6.49 14.77
CA LEU A 262 -18.25 -5.94 14.53
C LEU A 262 -17.39 -6.97 13.79
N LEU A 263 -16.75 -6.54 12.70
CA LEU A 263 -15.67 -7.25 12.02
C LEU A 263 -14.37 -6.47 12.20
N VAL A 264 -13.51 -6.96 13.08
CA VAL A 264 -12.21 -6.33 13.40
C VAL A 264 -11.10 -7.20 12.84
N TRP A 265 -10.10 -6.61 12.19
CA TRP A 265 -8.96 -7.37 11.68
C TRP A 265 -8.22 -8.11 12.81
N ASP A 266 -7.92 -9.40 12.57
CA ASP A 266 -7.08 -10.25 13.43
C ASP A 266 -5.61 -9.91 13.22
N ASP A 267 -4.97 -9.27 14.21
CA ASP A 267 -3.52 -9.06 14.19
C ASP A 267 -2.84 -10.39 14.56
N PRO A 268 -2.17 -11.09 13.61
CA PRO A 268 -1.56 -12.39 13.87
C PRO A 268 -0.45 -12.32 14.93
N THR A 269 0.12 -11.13 15.17
CA THR A 269 1.17 -10.90 16.16
C THR A 269 0.63 -10.64 17.57
N SER A 270 -0.68 -10.47 17.73
CA SER A 270 -1.38 -10.36 19.02
C SER A 270 -1.63 -11.72 19.69
N ARG A 271 -1.33 -12.83 19.01
CA ARG A 271 -1.56 -14.19 19.52
C ARG A 271 -0.48 -14.57 20.54
N SER A 272 -0.90 -15.16 21.66
CA SER A 272 0.03 -15.55 22.74
C SER A 272 1.06 -16.56 22.24
N PHE A 273 2.34 -16.26 22.41
CA PHE A 273 3.41 -17.25 22.28
C PHE A 273 3.83 -17.68 23.69
N LEU A 274 3.74 -18.97 24.00
CA LEU A 274 4.19 -19.56 25.28
C LEU A 274 3.56 -18.93 26.55
N GLY A 275 2.26 -18.63 26.54
CA GLY A 275 1.54 -18.18 27.76
C GLY A 275 1.79 -16.73 28.17
N TYR A 276 2.66 -15.99 27.47
CA TYR A 276 2.83 -14.54 27.64
C TYR A 276 1.98 -13.81 26.59
N ARG A 277 1.10 -12.90 27.05
CA ARG A 277 0.34 -12.01 26.17
C ARG A 277 1.30 -10.96 25.59
N THR A 278 1.70 -11.13 24.34
CA THR A 278 2.39 -10.07 23.58
C THR A 278 1.35 -9.09 23.06
N ARG A 279 1.49 -7.81 23.42
CA ARG A 279 0.77 -6.72 22.77
C ARG A 279 1.19 -6.76 21.29
N GLY A 280 0.25 -6.98 20.37
CA GLY A 280 0.55 -7.16 18.95
C GLY A 280 1.51 -6.09 18.43
N TYR A 281 2.43 -6.49 17.56
CA TYR A 281 3.45 -5.61 16.97
C TYR A 281 2.79 -4.44 16.22
N MET A 282 1.57 -4.65 15.70
CA MET A 282 0.80 -3.63 14.97
C MET A 282 -0.11 -2.78 15.89
N LYS A 283 -0.06 -2.97 17.22
CA LYS A 283 -0.77 -2.19 18.23
C LYS A 283 -2.29 -2.06 17.97
N THR A 284 -2.95 -3.12 17.50
CA THR A 284 -4.42 -3.19 17.45
C THR A 284 -5.00 -3.48 18.84
N SER A 285 -6.28 -3.16 19.05
CA SER A 285 -7.04 -3.45 20.28
C SER A 285 -8.16 -4.47 20.01
N ASP A 286 -7.92 -5.38 19.08
CA ASP A 286 -8.88 -6.35 18.56
C ASP A 286 -9.34 -7.35 19.63
N GLU A 287 -8.40 -8.02 20.31
CA GLU A 287 -8.72 -8.98 21.38
C GLU A 287 -9.27 -8.30 22.65
N GLU A 288 -8.80 -7.10 22.97
CA GLU A 288 -9.32 -6.29 24.08
C GLU A 288 -10.79 -5.93 23.85
N THR A 289 -11.11 -5.38 22.67
CA THR A 289 -12.47 -5.05 22.27
C THR A 289 -13.37 -6.29 22.24
N ARG A 290 -12.90 -7.41 21.70
CA ARG A 290 -13.67 -8.67 21.75
C ARG A 290 -13.97 -9.11 23.18
N HIS A 291 -12.98 -9.03 24.07
CA HIS A 291 -13.16 -9.42 25.46
C HIS A 291 -14.20 -8.55 26.17
N PHE A 292 -14.18 -7.23 25.94
CA PHE A 292 -15.14 -6.29 26.50
C PHE A 292 -16.61 -6.65 26.17
N PHE A 293 -16.87 -7.18 24.97
CA PHE A 293 -18.21 -7.53 24.50
C PHE A 293 -18.63 -8.99 24.79
N LYS A 294 -17.76 -9.83 25.35
CA LYS A 294 -18.00 -11.29 25.50
C LYS A 294 -19.32 -11.66 26.18
N ASN A 295 -19.78 -10.86 27.14
CA ASN A 295 -21.01 -11.09 27.90
C ASN A 295 -22.14 -10.11 27.52
N SER A 296 -22.12 -9.62 26.28
CA SER A 296 -23.16 -8.75 25.73
C SER A 296 -23.77 -9.35 24.47
N SER A 297 -24.88 -8.79 24.01
CA SER A 297 -25.52 -9.19 22.74
C SER A 297 -24.78 -8.67 21.49
N VAL A 298 -23.71 -7.87 21.68
CA VAL A 298 -22.83 -7.40 20.61
C VAL A 298 -21.97 -8.55 20.12
N GLN A 299 -21.99 -8.83 18.81
CA GLN A 299 -21.19 -9.89 18.21
C GLN A 299 -19.92 -9.32 17.61
N VAL A 300 -18.77 -9.79 18.09
CA VAL A 300 -17.45 -9.38 17.58
C VAL A 300 -16.77 -10.57 16.92
N ILE A 301 -16.45 -10.43 15.64
CA ILE A 301 -15.69 -11.40 14.86
C ILE A 301 -14.31 -10.83 14.58
N ILE A 302 -13.30 -11.53 15.08
CA ILE A 302 -11.90 -11.30 14.76
C ILE A 302 -11.63 -11.96 13.40
N CYS A 303 -11.35 -11.14 12.39
CA CYS A 303 -11.38 -11.53 10.99
C CYS A 303 -9.94 -11.63 10.44
N PRO A 304 -9.40 -12.84 10.23
CA PRO A 304 -8.10 -13.01 9.61
C PRO A 304 -8.15 -12.69 8.12
N ARG A 305 -7.03 -12.17 7.60
CA ARG A 305 -6.85 -12.04 6.15
C ARG A 305 -6.31 -13.37 5.62
N SER A 306 -7.08 -14.03 4.76
CA SER A 306 -6.65 -15.26 4.09
C SER A 306 -6.43 -15.02 2.60
N GLY A 307 -5.41 -15.67 2.02
CA GLY A 307 -5.24 -15.71 0.57
C GLY A 307 -6.43 -16.35 -0.14
N GLY A 308 -6.76 -15.86 -1.33
CA GLY A 308 -7.88 -16.38 -2.12
C GLY A 308 -7.74 -17.86 -2.50
N ARG A 309 -8.88 -18.51 -2.82
CA ARG A 309 -8.88 -19.87 -3.40
C ARG A 309 -8.14 -19.81 -4.75
N GLY A 310 -7.04 -20.54 -4.88
CA GLY A 310 -6.16 -20.51 -6.07
C GLY A 310 -4.68 -20.20 -5.77
N LEU A 311 -4.33 -19.80 -4.54
CA LEU A 311 -2.92 -19.84 -4.11
C LEU A 311 -2.54 -21.29 -3.79
N HIS A 312 -1.89 -22.00 -4.71
CA HIS A 312 -1.41 -23.38 -4.46
C HIS A 312 -0.11 -23.41 -3.62
N SER A 313 0.65 -22.31 -3.58
CA SER A 313 1.90 -22.20 -2.84
C SER A 313 1.66 -21.93 -1.34
N PHE A 314 2.21 -22.79 -0.48
CA PHE A 314 2.17 -22.65 0.98
C PHE A 314 2.81 -21.33 1.44
N VAL A 315 3.97 -20.97 0.88
CA VAL A 315 4.72 -19.75 1.23
C VAL A 315 3.87 -18.50 1.01
N LYS A 316 3.16 -18.41 -0.13
CA LYS A 316 2.29 -17.26 -0.44
C LYS A 316 1.07 -17.18 0.47
N LYS A 317 0.53 -18.30 0.95
CA LYS A 317 -0.57 -18.28 1.93
C LYS A 317 -0.12 -17.71 3.27
N THR A 318 1.05 -18.14 3.74
CA THR A 318 1.66 -17.62 4.97
C THR A 318 1.94 -16.13 4.84
N GLU A 319 2.57 -15.71 3.74
CA GLU A 319 2.80 -14.28 3.45
C GLU A 319 1.50 -13.48 3.52
N VAL A 320 0.43 -13.93 2.84
CA VAL A 320 -0.84 -13.19 2.84
C VAL A 320 -1.44 -13.04 4.23
N GLN A 321 -1.34 -14.09 5.06
CA GLN A 321 -1.84 -14.06 6.43
C GLN A 321 -1.00 -13.15 7.34
N THR A 322 0.29 -12.97 7.06
CA THR A 322 1.20 -12.20 7.91
C THR A 322 1.25 -10.71 7.55
N ILE A 323 1.15 -10.34 6.26
CA ILE A 323 1.43 -8.95 5.84
C ILE A 323 0.21 -8.18 5.32
N TYR A 324 -0.88 -8.85 4.94
CA TYR A 324 -2.08 -8.17 4.47
C TYR A 324 -3.14 -8.09 5.56
N THR A 325 -3.92 -7.01 5.54
CA THR A 325 -4.91 -6.72 6.58
C THR A 325 -6.30 -6.55 5.98
N HIS A 326 -7.34 -6.65 6.82
CA HIS A 326 -8.62 -6.05 6.47
C HIS A 326 -8.56 -4.57 6.87
N HIS A 327 -8.41 -3.69 5.88
CA HIS A 327 -8.16 -2.27 6.13
C HIS A 327 -9.41 -1.37 6.05
N GLN A 328 -10.57 -1.98 5.83
CA GLN A 328 -11.85 -1.31 5.67
C GLN A 328 -12.25 -0.60 6.97
N LYS A 329 -12.66 0.66 6.88
CA LYS A 329 -13.24 1.42 8.00
C LYS A 329 -14.65 1.82 7.63
N THR A 330 -15.64 1.12 8.20
CA THR A 330 -17.04 1.39 7.92
C THR A 330 -17.88 1.35 9.19
N VAL A 331 -18.87 2.23 9.26
CA VAL A 331 -19.97 2.16 10.23
C VAL A 331 -21.26 2.25 9.44
N ILE A 332 -22.11 1.24 9.52
CA ILE A 332 -23.36 1.12 8.77
C ILE A 332 -24.50 1.01 9.76
N VAL A 333 -25.46 1.91 9.67
CA VAL A 333 -26.62 1.95 10.57
C VAL A 333 -27.90 2.16 9.78
N ASP A 334 -29.02 1.77 10.37
CA ASP A 334 -30.33 2.22 9.90
C ASP A 334 -30.69 3.59 10.53
N ALA A 335 -31.15 4.53 9.73
CA ALA A 335 -31.56 5.86 10.16
C ALA A 335 -32.99 6.19 9.71
N GLU A 336 -33.61 7.18 10.33
CA GLU A 336 -34.94 7.64 9.94
C GLU A 336 -34.97 8.21 8.51
N ALA A 337 -36.06 7.92 7.80
CA ALA A 337 -36.38 8.43 6.48
C ALA A 337 -37.82 8.98 6.48
N ALA A 338 -38.22 9.60 5.36
CA ALA A 338 -39.56 10.16 5.23
C ALA A 338 -40.66 9.09 5.43
N GLN A 339 -41.83 9.55 5.89
CA GLN A 339 -43.04 8.74 6.03
C GLN A 339 -42.87 7.54 6.99
N GLY A 340 -42.12 7.72 8.07
CA GLY A 340 -41.89 6.68 9.09
C GLY A 340 -41.06 5.49 8.60
N ARG A 341 -40.47 5.57 7.39
CA ARG A 341 -39.56 4.54 6.87
C ARG A 341 -38.17 4.72 7.48
N ARG A 342 -37.32 3.72 7.28
CA ARG A 342 -35.90 3.79 7.61
C ARG A 342 -35.04 3.54 6.39
N LYS A 343 -33.87 4.14 6.36
CA LYS A 343 -32.86 4.04 5.29
C LYS A 343 -31.54 3.57 5.88
N ILE A 344 -30.63 3.10 5.02
CA ILE A 344 -29.27 2.79 5.43
C ILE A 344 -28.40 4.04 5.28
N VAL A 345 -27.60 4.31 6.31
CA VAL A 345 -26.53 5.32 6.31
C VAL A 345 -25.21 4.60 6.54
N ALA A 346 -24.20 4.95 5.76
CA ALA A 346 -22.86 4.37 5.88
C ALA A 346 -21.82 5.48 5.97
N PHE A 347 -20.93 5.34 6.94
CA PHE A 347 -19.70 6.10 7.08
C PHE A 347 -18.57 5.26 6.49
N VAL A 348 -17.82 5.81 5.54
CA VAL A 348 -16.70 5.14 4.87
C VAL A 348 -15.57 6.14 4.72
N GLY A 349 -14.33 5.77 5.07
CA GLY A 349 -13.20 6.68 4.94
C GLY A 349 -11.89 6.14 5.53
N GLY A 350 -10.99 7.04 5.88
CA GLY A 350 -9.68 6.73 6.46
C GLY A 350 -9.64 6.61 7.98
N LEU A 351 -10.71 7.01 8.68
CA LEU A 351 -10.76 7.06 10.14
C LEU A 351 -11.28 5.73 10.73
N ASP A 352 -10.39 4.97 11.36
CA ASP A 352 -10.80 3.90 12.27
C ASP A 352 -11.41 4.51 13.55
N VAL A 353 -12.41 3.84 14.14
CA VAL A 353 -13.02 4.25 15.41
C VAL A 353 -12.17 3.72 16.57
N CYS A 354 -10.97 4.27 16.72
CA CYS A 354 -9.99 3.81 17.69
C CYS A 354 -9.03 4.90 18.18
N LYS A 355 -8.11 4.52 19.08
CA LYS A 355 -7.23 5.45 19.78
C LYS A 355 -6.37 6.27 18.83
N GLY A 356 -6.23 7.57 19.10
CA GLY A 356 -5.36 8.50 18.38
C GLY A 356 -5.95 9.04 17.07
N ARG A 357 -7.22 8.78 16.78
CA ARG A 357 -7.88 9.23 15.53
C ARG A 357 -8.74 10.46 15.72
N PHE A 358 -9.10 10.81 16.96
CA PHE A 358 -9.78 12.06 17.18
C PHE A 358 -8.77 13.18 17.06
N ASP A 359 -9.06 14.13 16.19
CA ASP A 359 -8.37 15.40 16.11
C ASP A 359 -9.31 16.44 15.46
N THR A 360 -8.83 17.66 15.41
CA THR A 360 -9.46 18.81 14.78
C THR A 360 -8.48 19.46 13.80
N PRO A 361 -8.92 20.34 12.90
CA PRO A 361 -8.03 21.05 11.97
C PRO A 361 -6.89 21.86 12.62
N LYS A 362 -6.93 22.07 13.95
CA LYS A 362 -5.86 22.74 14.70
C LYS A 362 -4.65 21.84 14.96
N HIS A 363 -4.78 20.52 14.90
CA HIS A 363 -3.74 19.51 15.17
C HIS A 363 -2.80 19.87 16.34
N PRO A 364 -3.33 20.14 17.56
CA PRO A 364 -2.53 20.60 18.68
C PRO A 364 -1.58 19.51 19.19
N LEU A 365 -0.28 19.81 19.22
CA LEU A 365 0.73 18.86 19.70
C LEU A 365 0.69 18.61 21.22
N PHE A 366 0.52 19.67 22.01
CA PHE A 366 0.69 19.59 23.48
C PHE A 366 -0.45 20.25 24.27
N THR A 367 -1.12 21.25 23.71
CA THR A 367 -2.03 22.15 24.44
C THR A 367 -3.31 21.48 24.92
N THR A 368 -3.68 20.34 24.36
CA THR A 368 -4.94 19.64 24.64
C THR A 368 -4.74 18.23 25.22
N LEU A 369 -3.49 17.86 25.56
CA LEU A 369 -3.15 16.53 26.09
C LEU A 369 -3.82 16.23 27.43
N LYS A 370 -4.21 17.24 28.20
CA LYS A 370 -4.90 17.07 29.48
C LYS A 370 -6.41 17.32 29.40
N THR A 371 -6.91 17.68 28.22
CA THR A 371 -8.31 18.03 27.97
C THR A 371 -8.88 17.15 26.85
N LEU A 372 -8.97 17.66 25.63
CA LEU A 372 -9.62 17.02 24.48
C LEU A 372 -8.99 15.67 24.08
N HIS A 373 -7.69 15.50 24.30
CA HIS A 373 -6.92 14.29 23.95
C HIS A 373 -6.47 13.47 25.16
N LYS A 374 -6.98 13.75 26.37
CA LYS A 374 -6.54 13.15 27.64
C LYS A 374 -6.45 11.61 27.61
N ASP A 375 -7.45 10.96 27.03
CA ASP A 375 -7.54 9.50 26.99
C ASP A 375 -7.21 8.93 25.60
N ASP A 376 -6.78 9.78 24.68
CA ASP A 376 -6.60 9.46 23.27
C ASP A 376 -5.21 9.76 22.72
N PHE A 377 -4.30 10.24 23.57
CA PHE A 377 -2.92 10.48 23.16
C PHE A 377 -2.27 9.21 22.59
N TYR A 378 -1.80 9.32 21.36
CA TYR A 378 -1.12 8.28 20.63
C TYR A 378 -0.03 8.91 19.77
N ASN A 379 1.21 8.49 19.96
CA ASN A 379 2.34 8.94 19.15
C ASN A 379 3.18 7.73 18.77
N ASN A 380 3.16 7.38 17.49
CA ASN A 380 3.94 6.27 16.94
C ASN A 380 5.23 6.74 16.25
N CYS A 381 5.53 8.04 16.28
CA CYS A 381 6.76 8.61 15.73
C CYS A 381 8.01 8.28 16.58
N PHE A 382 7.84 7.73 17.80
CA PHE A 382 8.94 7.39 18.71
C PHE A 382 9.81 6.19 18.29
N GLY A 383 9.56 5.56 17.13
CA GLY A 383 10.57 4.71 16.48
C GLY A 383 11.86 5.47 16.08
N ILE A 384 11.79 6.81 16.01
CA ILE A 384 12.95 7.68 15.75
C ILE A 384 13.99 7.58 16.86
N PHE A 385 13.60 7.43 18.13
CA PHE A 385 14.58 7.33 19.21
C PHE A 385 15.47 6.09 19.03
N GLY A 386 14.87 4.92 18.84
CA GLY A 386 15.61 3.68 18.60
C GLY A 386 16.46 3.73 17.33
N TYR A 387 15.88 4.22 16.22
CA TYR A 387 16.59 4.35 14.96
C TYR A 387 17.77 5.35 15.04
N ARG A 388 17.55 6.52 15.64
CA ARG A 388 18.58 7.54 15.86
C ARG A 388 19.69 7.00 16.75
N MET A 389 19.35 6.37 17.87
CA MET A 389 20.36 5.81 18.78
C MET A 389 21.16 4.68 18.10
N SER A 390 20.54 3.87 17.24
CA SER A 390 21.25 2.87 16.44
C SER A 390 22.24 3.50 15.46
N LEU A 391 21.83 4.53 14.71
CA LEU A 391 22.72 5.25 13.80
C LEU A 391 23.87 5.93 14.55
N TRP A 392 23.59 6.51 15.72
CA TRP A 392 24.61 7.14 16.54
C TRP A 392 25.62 6.14 17.08
N ALA A 393 25.18 4.96 17.52
CA ALA A 393 26.09 3.90 17.94
C ALA A 393 27.05 3.48 16.82
N GLU A 394 26.53 3.28 15.61
CA GLU A 394 27.32 2.92 14.43
C GLU A 394 28.32 4.01 14.04
N HIS A 395 27.87 5.28 13.98
CA HIS A 395 28.69 6.37 13.44
C HIS A 395 29.64 6.96 14.48
N LEU A 396 29.30 6.91 15.77
CA LEU A 396 30.10 7.47 16.88
C LEU A 396 30.89 6.39 17.65
N GLY A 397 30.63 5.10 17.39
CA GLY A 397 31.31 3.97 18.03
C GLY A 397 30.93 3.76 19.50
N SER A 398 29.97 4.53 20.03
CA SER A 398 29.53 4.43 21.42
C SER A 398 28.10 4.91 21.61
N LEU A 399 27.49 4.49 22.72
CA LEU A 399 26.24 5.03 23.24
C LEU A 399 26.50 5.74 24.56
N GLU A 400 26.30 7.06 24.58
CA GLU A 400 26.43 7.89 25.78
C GLU A 400 25.05 8.41 26.19
N LYS A 401 24.77 8.50 27.50
CA LYS A 401 23.48 9.01 28.00
C LYS A 401 23.17 10.43 27.49
N GLY A 402 24.21 11.26 27.30
CA GLY A 402 24.07 12.60 26.72
C GLY A 402 23.52 12.61 25.30
N PHE A 403 23.57 11.49 24.57
CA PHE A 403 23.00 11.35 23.23
C PHE A 403 21.49 11.20 23.22
N GLU A 404 20.85 10.96 24.37
CA GLU A 404 19.40 10.83 24.44
C GLU A 404 18.68 12.16 24.12
N GLU A 405 19.35 13.30 24.33
CA GLU A 405 18.87 14.67 24.12
C GLU A 405 19.67 15.37 23.00
N PRO A 406 19.42 15.08 21.71
CA PRO A 406 20.21 15.60 20.60
C PRO A 406 20.14 17.13 20.46
N GLU A 407 19.10 17.76 20.98
CA GLU A 407 18.93 19.21 21.05
C GLU A 407 19.84 19.89 22.09
N ASN A 408 20.43 19.12 23.01
CA ASN A 408 21.28 19.66 24.06
C ASN A 408 22.63 20.12 23.49
N MET A 409 23.03 21.35 23.80
CA MET A 409 24.30 21.92 23.32
C MET A 409 25.53 21.12 23.75
N GLU A 410 25.48 20.44 24.89
CA GLU A 410 26.55 19.55 25.34
C GLU A 410 26.67 18.31 24.43
N CYS A 411 25.53 17.73 24.05
CA CYS A 411 25.46 16.63 23.11
C CYS A 411 26.04 17.02 21.74
N VAL A 412 25.63 18.17 21.19
CA VAL A 412 26.15 18.67 19.90
C VAL A 412 27.67 18.88 19.95
N ARG A 413 28.19 19.46 21.05
CA ARG A 413 29.63 19.63 21.27
C ARG A 413 30.36 18.29 21.38
N ARG A 414 29.76 17.30 22.04
CA ARG A 414 30.33 15.95 22.18
C ARG A 414 30.44 15.25 20.82
N VAL A 415 29.37 15.26 20.01
CA VAL A 415 29.36 14.72 18.64
C VAL A 415 30.41 15.38 17.77
N ARG A 416 30.51 16.72 17.81
CA ARG A 416 31.55 17.46 17.10
C ARG A 416 32.95 17.02 17.51
N ARG A 417 33.22 16.89 18.82
CA ARG A 417 34.54 16.46 19.32
C ARG A 417 34.89 15.05 18.84
N LEU A 418 33.94 14.12 18.84
CA LEU A 418 34.16 12.76 18.30
C LEU A 418 34.49 12.82 16.81
N SER A 419 33.75 13.62 16.04
CA SER A 419 34.03 13.79 14.60
C SER A 419 35.40 14.41 14.29
N GLU A 420 35.91 15.27 15.18
CA GLU A 420 37.25 15.86 15.08
C GLU A 420 38.35 14.86 15.42
N LEU A 421 38.13 13.97 16.40
CA LEU A 421 39.06 12.88 16.72
C LEU A 421 39.14 11.89 15.56
N ASN A 422 37.99 11.51 14.99
CA ASN A 422 37.93 10.60 13.85
C ASN A 422 38.61 11.19 12.61
N TRP A 423 38.44 12.49 12.34
CA TRP A 423 39.17 13.16 11.25
C TRP A 423 40.68 13.08 11.44
N ARG A 424 41.19 13.30 12.65
CA ARG A 424 42.64 13.20 12.93
C ARG A 424 43.17 11.80 12.71
N GLN A 425 42.41 10.78 13.11
CA GLN A 425 42.78 9.38 12.87
C GLN A 425 42.73 9.04 11.37
N TYR A 426 41.67 9.47 10.68
CA TYR A 426 41.51 9.28 9.24
C TYR A 426 42.61 9.95 8.40
N ALA A 427 43.04 11.15 8.80
CA ALA A 427 44.06 11.92 8.09
C ALA A 427 45.50 11.64 8.56
N ALA A 428 45.71 10.71 9.49
CA ALA A 428 47.03 10.35 9.98
C ALA A 428 47.84 9.59 8.91
N GLU A 429 49.16 9.73 8.94
CA GLU A 429 50.06 8.96 8.05
C GLU A 429 50.01 7.45 8.36
N GLU A 430 49.81 7.10 9.63
CA GLU A 430 49.68 5.71 10.08
C GLU A 430 48.23 5.23 9.99
N VAL A 431 47.99 4.20 9.18
CA VAL A 431 46.66 3.62 9.00
C VAL A 431 46.33 2.74 10.20
N THR A 432 45.25 3.08 10.91
CA THR A 432 44.73 2.33 12.06
C THR A 432 43.25 2.00 11.85
N GLU A 433 42.78 0.92 12.48
CA GLU A 433 41.37 0.55 12.43
C GLU A 433 40.50 1.62 13.13
N MET A 434 39.46 2.09 12.44
CA MET A 434 38.50 3.05 12.99
C MET A 434 37.26 2.31 13.47
N THR A 435 36.89 2.52 14.74
CA THR A 435 35.68 1.94 15.35
C THR A 435 34.47 2.89 15.28
N SER A 436 34.65 4.09 14.72
CA SER A 436 33.60 5.07 14.50
C SER A 436 33.91 5.87 13.23
N HIS A 437 32.87 6.32 12.52
CA HIS A 437 32.99 6.75 11.12
C HIS A 437 32.43 8.14 10.83
N LEU A 438 31.84 8.84 11.82
CA LEU A 438 31.44 10.23 11.63
C LEU A 438 32.69 11.12 11.57
N LEU A 439 32.92 11.76 10.42
CA LEU A 439 34.04 12.68 10.22
C LEU A 439 33.55 14.13 10.18
N LYS A 440 34.32 15.03 10.81
CA LYS A 440 34.11 16.46 10.57
C LYS A 440 34.54 16.78 9.15
N TYR A 441 33.61 17.26 8.34
CA TYR A 441 33.96 17.75 7.01
C TYR A 441 34.95 18.92 7.15
N PRO A 442 36.07 18.93 6.40
CA PRO A 442 37.21 19.82 6.67
C PRO A 442 37.01 21.26 6.17
N VAL A 443 35.87 21.85 6.46
CA VAL A 443 35.52 23.24 6.14
C VAL A 443 35.26 24.04 7.40
N GLN A 444 35.48 25.35 7.29
CA GLN A 444 35.07 26.33 8.27
C GLN A 444 34.25 27.43 7.60
N VAL A 445 33.34 28.01 8.36
CA VAL A 445 32.50 29.13 7.92
C VAL A 445 32.75 30.28 8.88
N ASP A 446 33.16 31.42 8.33
CA ASP A 446 33.40 32.62 9.15
C ASP A 446 32.09 33.33 9.52
N ARG A 447 32.19 34.42 10.29
CA ARG A 447 31.03 35.20 10.75
C ARG A 447 30.24 35.86 9.62
N THR A 448 30.81 35.94 8.42
CA THR A 448 30.18 36.51 7.22
C THR A 448 29.55 35.46 6.33
N GLY A 449 29.67 34.17 6.68
CA GLY A 449 29.17 33.05 5.89
C GLY A 449 30.15 32.57 4.81
N LYS A 450 31.39 33.08 4.78
CA LYS A 450 32.40 32.64 3.81
C LYS A 450 32.94 31.27 4.22
N VAL A 451 32.90 30.33 3.29
CA VAL A 451 33.43 28.97 3.45
C VAL A 451 34.90 28.94 3.07
N SER A 452 35.75 28.33 3.90
CA SER A 452 37.13 27.99 3.56
C SER A 452 37.48 26.58 4.05
N SER A 453 38.60 26.02 3.59
CA SER A 453 39.14 24.81 4.20
C SER A 453 39.51 25.07 5.67
N LEU A 454 39.50 24.01 6.47
CA LEU A 454 40.17 24.02 7.77
C LEU A 454 41.69 24.16 7.54
N PRO A 455 42.41 24.90 8.41
CA PRO A 455 43.87 25.02 8.31
C PRO A 455 44.56 23.66 8.30
N GLY A 456 45.44 23.42 7.32
CA GLY A 456 46.15 22.14 7.14
C GLY A 456 45.30 21.03 6.51
N CYS A 457 44.10 21.36 6.02
CA CYS A 457 43.20 20.45 5.31
C CYS A 457 42.81 21.07 3.96
N GLU A 458 43.80 21.41 3.14
CA GLU A 458 43.58 22.04 1.83
C GLU A 458 43.19 21.02 0.75
N THR A 459 43.56 19.74 0.94
CA THR A 459 43.30 18.65 0.01
C THR A 459 42.75 17.39 0.70
N PHE A 460 42.04 16.54 -0.05
CA PHE A 460 41.56 15.25 0.43
C PHE A 460 42.74 14.28 0.67
N PRO A 461 42.86 13.69 1.87
CA PRO A 461 43.86 12.65 2.14
C PRO A 461 43.76 11.52 1.10
N GLY A 462 44.89 11.13 0.51
CA GLY A 462 44.98 10.05 -0.50
C GLY A 462 44.54 10.41 -1.92
N LEU A 463 43.68 11.42 -2.12
CA LEU A 463 43.16 11.82 -3.44
C LEU A 463 43.80 13.11 -3.99
N GLY A 464 44.32 13.99 -3.12
CA GLY A 464 45.01 15.22 -3.49
C GLY A 464 44.14 16.34 -4.09
N GLY A 465 42.83 16.10 -4.28
CA GLY A 465 41.88 17.12 -4.77
C GLY A 465 41.60 18.20 -3.71
N SER A 466 41.33 19.44 -4.14
CA SER A 466 41.03 20.55 -3.23
C SER A 466 39.68 20.37 -2.53
N ILE A 467 39.62 20.72 -1.24
CA ILE A 467 38.42 20.59 -0.41
C ILE A 467 37.34 21.65 -0.72
N ILE A 468 37.73 22.80 -1.26
CA ILE A 468 36.84 23.96 -1.51
C ILE A 468 36.54 24.22 -2.98
N ASP A 469 37.20 23.51 -3.90
CA ASP A 469 37.08 23.79 -5.33
C ASP A 469 35.87 23.09 -5.97
N THR A 470 35.28 23.73 -6.98
CA THR A 470 34.04 23.29 -7.66
C THR A 470 34.29 22.60 -9.00
N GLY A 471 35.55 22.34 -9.37
CA GLY A 471 35.88 21.71 -10.65
C GLY A 471 37.16 20.88 -10.64
N PHE A 472 37.03 19.58 -10.38
CA PHE A 472 37.95 18.58 -10.93
C PHE A 472 37.20 17.32 -11.38
N VAL A 473 37.50 16.88 -12.59
CA VAL A 473 37.06 15.61 -13.17
C VAL A 473 37.75 14.48 -12.40
N ILE A 474 36.97 13.68 -11.67
CA ILE A 474 37.47 12.43 -11.10
C ILE A 474 37.87 11.53 -12.30
N LYS A 475 39.15 11.19 -12.42
CA LYS A 475 39.56 10.06 -13.25
C LYS A 475 39.03 8.80 -12.57
N GLU A 476 37.91 8.29 -13.05
CA GLU A 476 37.38 6.99 -12.66
C GLU A 476 38.43 5.91 -12.95
N ASN A 477 39.09 5.45 -11.90
CA ASN A 477 39.69 4.12 -11.82
C ASN A 477 39.70 3.74 -10.34
N LEU A 478 38.52 3.44 -9.81
CA LEU A 478 38.36 2.68 -8.58
C LEU A 478 37.40 1.53 -8.86
N THR A 479 38.00 0.39 -9.16
CA THR A 479 37.39 -0.93 -9.11
C THR A 479 36.98 -1.20 -7.66
N ILE A 480 35.72 -1.61 -7.46
CA ILE A 480 35.28 -2.34 -6.25
C ILE A 480 35.57 -3.82 -6.47
#